data_AF-A0A6C0ILX9-F1
#
_entry.id   AF-A0A6C0ILX9-F1
#
_cell.length_a   1.000
_cell.length_b   1.000
_cell.length_c   1.000
_cell.angle_alpha   90.00
_cell.angle_beta   90.00
_cell.angle_gamma   90.00
#
_symmetry.space_group_name_H-M   'P 1'
#
loop_
_entity.id
_entity.type
_entity.pdbx_description
1 polymer ?
#
loop_
_entity_poly.entity_id
_entity_poly.type
_entity_poly.pdbx_seq_one_letter_code
_entity_poly.pdbx_strand_id
1 'polypeptide(L)'
;MSKQDATKLPPVQRQSIAEATAEAESRTLEYDPTVRAQYVRSMLQDIARWMAAGDSEETIKQRIPDFIEHYPELYKKISNRQDLAPIQSMLSLLDRMGEGNLSQHQASVIVGKKLVDRYVTPQLNGASGNK
;
A
#
# COMPACT_ATOMS: atom_id res chain seq x y z
N MET A 1 45.15 5.08 14.61
CA MET A 1 44.63 4.23 13.51
C MET A 1 44.08 2.95 14.12
N SER A 2 42.78 2.69 14.00
CA SER A 2 42.20 1.37 13.68
C SER A 2 40.67 1.50 13.58
N LYS A 3 40.13 0.82 12.57
CA LYS A 3 38.79 0.94 11.99
C LYS A 3 37.81 -0.05 12.65
N GLN A 4 36.53 0.32 12.59
CA GLN A 4 35.32 -0.51 12.43
C GLN A 4 35.12 -1.71 13.36
N ASP A 5 34.02 -1.71 14.10
CA ASP A 5 33.20 -2.93 14.18
C ASP A 5 31.72 -2.56 14.17
N ALA A 6 31.05 -3.00 13.10
CA ALA A 6 29.65 -2.79 12.85
C ALA A 6 28.81 -3.63 13.82
N THR A 7 27.74 -3.02 14.30
CA THR A 7 26.64 -3.54 15.12
C THR A 7 26.26 -4.99 14.79
N LYS A 8 26.95 -5.98 15.36
CA LYS A 8 26.54 -7.39 15.31
C LYS A 8 25.63 -7.67 16.50
N LEU A 9 24.33 -7.60 16.26
CA LEU A 9 23.31 -8.10 17.19
C LEU A 9 23.63 -9.55 17.62
N PRO A 10 23.41 -9.90 18.90
CA PRO A 10 23.70 -11.24 19.43
C PRO A 10 22.85 -12.33 18.75
N PRO A 11 23.39 -13.55 18.59
CA PRO A 11 22.82 -14.60 17.73
C PRO A 11 21.41 -15.06 18.14
N VAL A 12 21.06 -15.04 19.43
CA VAL A 12 19.76 -15.47 19.95
C VAL A 12 18.62 -14.56 19.49
N GLN A 13 18.84 -13.25 19.42
CA GLN A 13 17.81 -12.29 18.97
C GLN A 13 17.52 -12.40 17.47
N ARG A 14 18.49 -12.86 16.66
CA ARG A 14 18.33 -13.04 15.22
C ARG A 14 17.42 -14.21 14.88
N GLN A 15 17.46 -15.28 15.69
CA GLN A 15 16.59 -16.44 15.51
C GLN A 15 15.13 -16.08 15.81
N SER A 16 14.86 -15.40 16.92
CA SER A 16 13.51 -14.96 17.27
C SER A 16 12.90 -13.98 16.27
N ILE A 17 13.72 -13.12 15.64
CA ILE A 17 13.25 -12.22 14.57
C ILE A 17 12.94 -13.03 13.29
N ALA A 18 13.82 -13.94 12.89
CA ALA A 18 13.59 -14.77 11.70
C ALA A 18 12.36 -15.67 11.84
N GLU A 19 12.14 -16.25 13.03
CA GLU A 19 10.94 -17.04 13.34
C GLU A 19 9.68 -16.17 13.34
N ALA A 20 9.72 -14.97 13.92
CA ALA A 20 8.59 -14.03 13.86
C ALA A 20 8.29 -13.55 12.43
N THR A 21 9.31 -13.35 11.59
CA THR A 21 9.14 -13.03 10.18
C THR A 21 8.53 -14.21 9.42
N ALA A 22 9.03 -15.43 9.65
CA ALA A 22 8.49 -16.63 9.01
C ALA A 22 7.02 -16.88 9.40
N GLU A 23 6.66 -16.68 10.66
CA GLU A 23 5.27 -16.79 11.13
C GLU A 23 4.39 -15.73 10.45
N ALA A 24 4.85 -14.48 10.35
CA ALA A 24 4.13 -13.40 9.66
C ALA A 24 3.99 -13.64 8.15
N GLU A 25 4.98 -14.25 7.51
CA GLU A 25 4.95 -14.64 6.09
C GLU A 25 4.02 -15.84 5.83
N SER A 26 3.81 -16.70 6.82
CA SER A 26 2.92 -17.87 6.73
C SER A 26 1.44 -17.58 6.99
N ARG A 27 1.07 -16.35 7.40
CA ARG A 27 -0.34 -16.01 7.65
C ARG A 27 -1.12 -16.04 6.34
N THR A 28 -2.11 -16.91 6.28
CA THR A 28 -3.06 -16.96 5.17
C THR A 28 -3.84 -15.65 5.11
N LEU A 29 -3.96 -15.10 3.91
CA LEU A 29 -4.77 -13.91 3.67
C LEU A 29 -6.24 -14.23 3.87
N GLU A 30 -6.96 -13.35 4.56
CA GLU A 30 -8.43 -13.42 4.69
C GLU A 30 -9.16 -13.06 3.39
N TYR A 31 -8.43 -12.72 2.34
CA TYR A 31 -8.96 -12.30 1.05
C TYR A 31 -8.04 -12.75 -0.09
N ASP A 32 -8.61 -12.87 -1.29
CA ASP A 32 -7.84 -13.12 -2.51
C ASP A 32 -7.27 -11.79 -3.07
N PRO A 33 -5.94 -11.62 -3.15
CA PRO A 33 -5.30 -10.41 -3.66
C PRO A 33 -5.68 -10.08 -5.11
N THR A 34 -5.79 -11.10 -5.95
CA THR A 34 -6.08 -10.96 -7.38
C THR A 34 -7.50 -10.46 -7.56
N VAL A 35 -8.46 -11.08 -6.87
CA VAL A 35 -9.87 -10.67 -6.92
C VAL A 35 -10.02 -9.24 -6.40
N ARG A 36 -9.36 -8.90 -5.29
CA ARG A 36 -9.39 -7.54 -4.74
C ARG A 36 -8.80 -6.51 -5.71
N ALA A 37 -7.65 -6.82 -6.31
CA ALA A 37 -7.00 -5.91 -7.26
C ALA A 37 -7.87 -5.68 -8.50
N GLN A 38 -8.45 -6.76 -9.05
CA GLN A 38 -9.38 -6.68 -10.18
C GLN A 38 -10.61 -5.82 -9.85
N TYR A 39 -11.26 -6.07 -8.71
CA TYR A 39 -12.43 -5.31 -8.29
C TYR A 39 -12.13 -3.81 -8.19
N VAL A 40 -11.04 -3.45 -7.52
CA VAL A 40 -10.66 -2.04 -7.39
C VAL A 40 -10.35 -1.42 -8.75
N ARG A 41 -9.64 -2.11 -9.65
CA ARG A 41 -9.36 -1.59 -11.00
C ARG A 41 -10.63 -1.32 -11.80
N SER A 42 -11.60 -2.25 -11.77
CA SER A 42 -12.88 -2.06 -12.45
C SER A 42 -13.60 -0.82 -11.93
N MET A 43 -13.66 -0.64 -10.60
CA MET A 43 -14.27 0.55 -10.00
C MET A 43 -13.55 1.85 -10.37
N LEU A 44 -12.21 1.87 -10.40
CA LEU A 44 -11.46 3.04 -10.87
C LEU A 44 -11.84 3.42 -12.32
N GLN A 45 -11.95 2.42 -13.20
CA GLN A 45 -12.30 2.62 -14.60
C GLN A 45 -13.75 3.07 -14.78
N ASP A 46 -14.69 2.42 -14.10
CA ASP A 46 -16.12 2.70 -14.20
C ASP A 46 -16.45 4.09 -13.66
N ILE A 47 -15.93 4.45 -12.47
CA ILE A 47 -16.14 5.78 -11.88
C ILE A 47 -15.56 6.86 -12.80
N ALA A 48 -14.34 6.67 -13.31
CA ALA A 48 -13.72 7.63 -14.23
C ALA A 48 -14.55 7.79 -15.52
N ARG A 49 -15.09 6.69 -16.05
CA ARG A 49 -15.96 6.70 -17.22
C ARG A 49 -17.27 7.46 -16.96
N TRP A 50 -17.93 7.24 -15.84
CA TRP A 50 -19.17 7.95 -15.49
C TRP A 50 -18.92 9.44 -15.25
N MET A 51 -17.82 9.79 -14.56
CA MET A 51 -17.42 11.19 -14.39
C MET A 51 -17.14 11.88 -15.74
N ALA A 52 -16.51 11.18 -16.69
CA ALA A 52 -16.25 11.70 -18.03
C ALA A 52 -17.53 11.85 -18.87
N ALA A 53 -18.54 11.00 -18.63
CA ALA A 53 -19.85 11.10 -19.25
C ALA A 53 -20.71 12.25 -18.68
N GLY A 54 -20.29 12.86 -17.56
CA GLY A 54 -21.01 13.93 -16.89
C GLY A 54 -22.06 13.46 -15.88
N ASP A 55 -22.03 12.19 -15.47
CA ASP A 55 -22.91 11.69 -14.40
C ASP A 55 -22.67 12.46 -13.10
N SER A 56 -23.75 12.77 -12.39
CA SER A 56 -23.68 13.48 -11.11
C SER A 56 -23.05 12.60 -10.02
N GLU A 57 -22.47 13.22 -9.00
CA GLU A 57 -21.90 12.50 -7.86
C GLU A 57 -22.95 11.63 -7.16
N GLU A 58 -24.18 12.11 -7.02
CA GLU A 58 -25.28 11.35 -6.40
C GLU A 58 -25.64 10.11 -7.23
N THR A 59 -25.71 10.25 -8.55
CA THR A 59 -25.93 9.12 -9.47
C THR A 59 -24.82 8.08 -9.35
N ILE A 60 -23.56 8.52 -9.30
CA ILE A 60 -22.41 7.61 -9.13
C ILE A 60 -22.51 6.88 -7.79
N LYS A 61 -22.80 7.58 -6.68
CA LYS A 61 -22.94 6.95 -5.35
C LYS A 61 -24.01 5.85 -5.32
N GLN A 62 -25.14 6.07 -5.99
CA GLN A 62 -26.21 5.08 -6.07
C GLN A 62 -25.82 3.82 -6.85
N ARG A 63 -24.86 3.91 -7.78
CA ARG A 63 -24.38 2.75 -8.56
C ARG A 63 -23.42 1.86 -7.76
N ILE A 64 -22.70 2.42 -6.79
CA ILE A 64 -21.59 1.74 -6.10
C ILE A 64 -21.62 1.92 -4.57
N PRO A 65 -22.77 1.66 -3.90
CA PRO A 65 -22.87 1.83 -2.44
C PRO A 65 -21.85 0.96 -1.69
N ASP A 66 -21.67 -0.29 -2.10
CA ASP A 66 -20.74 -1.23 -1.46
C ASP A 66 -19.29 -0.76 -1.57
N PHE A 67 -18.89 -0.19 -2.72
CA PHE A 67 -17.53 0.33 -2.90
C PHE A 67 -17.26 1.51 -1.97
N ILE A 68 -18.26 2.38 -1.78
CA ILE A 68 -18.15 3.54 -0.89
C ILE A 68 -18.08 3.11 0.57
N GLU A 69 -18.84 2.09 0.95
CA GLU A 69 -18.81 1.53 2.30
C GLU A 69 -17.43 0.92 2.62
N HIS A 70 -16.88 0.13 1.70
CA HIS A 70 -15.62 -0.59 1.93
C HIS A 70 -14.37 0.28 1.67
N TYR A 71 -14.46 1.26 0.77
CA TYR A 71 -13.34 2.09 0.33
C TYR A 71 -13.68 3.59 0.27
N PRO A 72 -14.19 4.21 1.36
CA PRO A 72 -14.69 5.58 1.36
C PRO A 72 -13.61 6.60 0.98
N GLU A 73 -12.39 6.43 1.49
CA GLU A 73 -11.26 7.33 1.20
C GLU A 73 -10.76 7.18 -0.24
N LEU A 74 -10.85 5.97 -0.81
CA LEU A 74 -10.50 5.75 -2.20
C LEU A 74 -11.52 6.42 -3.12
N TYR A 75 -12.81 6.24 -2.84
CA TYR A 75 -13.87 6.96 -3.56
C TYR A 75 -13.65 8.48 -3.50
N LYS A 76 -13.42 9.02 -2.30
CA LYS A 76 -13.14 10.46 -2.11
C LYS A 76 -11.95 10.93 -2.94
N LYS A 77 -10.89 10.13 -3.08
CA LYS A 77 -9.73 10.47 -3.93
C LYS A 77 -10.11 10.55 -5.41
N ILE A 78 -10.87 9.57 -5.89
CA ILE A 78 -11.31 9.50 -7.29
C ILE A 78 -12.23 10.67 -7.61
N SER A 79 -13.26 10.92 -6.80
CA SER A 79 -14.24 12.00 -7.02
C SER A 79 -13.58 13.38 -7.00
N ASN A 80 -12.56 13.58 -6.16
CA ASN A 80 -11.78 14.81 -6.11
C ASN A 80 -10.66 14.89 -7.16
N ARG A 81 -10.57 13.92 -8.09
CA ARG A 81 -9.53 13.84 -9.12
C ARG A 81 -8.10 13.94 -8.56
N GLN A 82 -7.89 13.37 -7.37
CA GLN A 82 -6.58 13.33 -6.75
C GLN A 82 -5.67 12.32 -7.44
N ASP A 83 -4.36 12.46 -7.22
CA ASP A 83 -3.38 11.51 -7.72
C ASP A 83 -3.64 10.08 -7.20
N LEU A 84 -3.78 9.15 -8.15
CA LEU A 84 -4.01 7.72 -7.90
C LEU A 84 -2.74 6.88 -8.05
N ALA A 85 -1.57 7.47 -8.36
CA ALA A 85 -0.32 6.73 -8.48
C ALA A 85 0.03 5.86 -7.24
N PRO A 86 -0.25 6.29 -5.99
CA PRO A 86 -0.07 5.44 -4.82
C PRO A 86 -0.98 4.21 -4.83
N ILE A 87 -2.23 4.37 -5.31
CA ILE A 87 -3.19 3.27 -5.42
C ILE A 87 -2.72 2.28 -6.48
N GLN A 88 -2.29 2.76 -7.64
CA GLN A 88 -1.73 1.91 -8.70
C GLN A 88 -0.54 1.10 -8.21
N SER A 89 0.36 1.73 -7.44
CA SER A 89 1.47 1.01 -6.79
C SER A 89 0.99 -0.11 -5.85
N MET A 90 -0.09 0.10 -5.09
CA MET A 90 -0.64 -0.94 -4.20
C MET A 90 -1.31 -2.06 -4.99
N LEU A 91 -2.02 -1.75 -6.08
CA LEU A 91 -2.63 -2.75 -6.95
C LEU A 91 -1.59 -3.65 -7.60
N SER A 92 -0.43 -3.11 -8.00
CA SER A 92 0.69 -3.93 -8.49
C SER A 92 1.30 -4.83 -7.42
N LEU A 93 1.28 -4.44 -6.14
CA LEU A 93 1.74 -5.32 -5.06
C LEU A 93 0.74 -6.45 -4.82
N LEU A 94 -0.57 -6.17 -4.91
CA LEU A 94 -1.60 -7.21 -4.84
C LEU A 94 -1.49 -8.21 -5.99
N ASP A 95 -1.18 -7.77 -7.22
CA ASP A 95 -0.93 -8.70 -8.33
C ASP A 95 0.24 -9.64 -8.02
N ARG A 96 1.37 -9.07 -7.56
CA ARG A 96 2.55 -9.85 -7.19
C ARG A 96 2.28 -10.82 -6.04
N MET A 97 1.39 -10.45 -5.12
CA MET A 97 0.92 -11.36 -4.07
C MET A 97 0.05 -12.49 -4.63
N GLY A 98 -0.86 -12.17 -5.56
CA GLY A 98 -1.70 -13.16 -6.26
C GLY A 98 -0.90 -14.15 -7.10
N GLU A 99 0.22 -13.71 -7.68
CA GLU A 99 1.16 -14.54 -8.42
C GLU A 99 2.08 -15.41 -7.52
N GLY A 100 2.06 -15.20 -6.20
CA GLY A 100 2.98 -15.85 -5.26
C GLY A 100 4.41 -15.27 -5.28
N ASN A 101 4.64 -14.18 -6.02
CA ASN A 101 5.94 -13.50 -6.14
C ASN A 101 6.27 -12.59 -4.95
N LEU A 102 5.33 -12.40 -4.04
CA LEU A 102 5.45 -11.50 -2.89
C LEU A 102 4.55 -11.97 -1.74
N SER A 103 5.09 -12.06 -0.52
CA SER A 103 4.25 -12.29 0.67
C SER A 103 3.54 -11.01 1.13
N GLN A 104 2.47 -11.15 1.91
CA GLN A 104 1.79 -9.99 2.54
C GLN A 104 2.75 -9.16 3.39
N HIS A 105 3.63 -9.83 4.14
CA HIS A 105 4.62 -9.17 4.97
C HIS A 105 5.58 -8.33 4.11
N GLN A 106 6.13 -8.91 3.05
CA GLN A 106 7.01 -8.20 2.12
C GLN A 106 6.32 -7.00 1.47
N ALA A 107 5.06 -7.16 1.05
CA ALA A 107 4.24 -6.06 0.53
C ALA A 107 4.09 -4.93 1.57
N SER A 108 3.83 -5.29 2.83
CA SER A 108 3.67 -4.34 3.94
C SER A 108 4.95 -3.56 4.22
N VAL A 109 6.11 -4.22 4.19
CA VAL A 109 7.43 -3.58 4.33
C VAL A 109 7.69 -2.60 3.18
N ILE A 110 7.39 -3.00 1.93
CA ILE A 110 7.57 -2.13 0.75
C ILE A 110 6.71 -0.87 0.87
N VAL A 111 5.44 -1.01 1.26
CA VAL A 111 4.53 0.13 1.46
C VAL A 111 5.02 1.02 2.60
N GLY A 112 5.37 0.43 3.74
CA GLY A 112 5.90 1.17 4.89
C GLY A 112 7.13 2.01 4.55
N LYS A 113 8.09 1.41 3.83
CA LYS A 113 9.28 2.12 3.35
C LYS A 113 8.92 3.29 2.43
N LYS A 114 8.02 3.09 1.46
CA LYS A 114 7.55 4.17 0.56
C LYS A 114 6.92 5.33 1.33
N LEU A 115 6.17 5.05 2.41
CA LEU A 115 5.55 6.08 3.24
C LEU A 115 6.61 6.87 4.05
N VAL A 116 7.57 6.18 4.64
CA VAL A 116 8.71 6.80 5.35
C VAL A 116 9.48 7.72 4.39
N ASP A 117 9.85 7.21 3.23
CA ASP A 117 10.63 7.97 2.23
C ASP A 117 9.87 9.22 1.74
N ARG A 118 8.54 9.13 1.64
CA ARG A 118 7.70 10.23 1.15
C ARG A 118 7.37 11.29 2.19
N TYR A 119 7.11 10.90 3.43
CA TYR A 119 6.54 11.80 4.44
C TYR A 119 7.45 12.07 5.64
N VAL A 120 8.37 11.14 5.96
CA VAL A 120 9.22 11.24 7.16
C VAL A 120 10.61 11.77 6.78
N THR A 121 11.29 11.12 5.82
CA THR A 121 12.67 11.47 5.43
C THR A 121 12.84 12.93 5.01
N PRO A 122 11.93 13.56 4.23
CA PRO A 122 12.06 14.97 3.86
C PRO A 122 12.03 15.92 5.08
N GLN A 123 11.28 15.57 6.12
CA GLN A 123 11.20 16.37 7.35
C GLN A 123 12.48 16.27 8.19
N LEU A 124 13.11 15.10 8.21
CA LEU A 124 14.38 14.88 8.91
C LEU A 124 15.55 15.61 8.23
N ASN A 125 15.56 15.62 6.90
CA ASN A 125 16.59 16.33 6.12
C ASN A 125 16.36 17.85 6.11
N GLY A 126 15.10 18.30 6.12
CA GLY A 126 14.76 19.73 6.25
C GLY A 126 15.05 20.30 7.63
N ALA A 127 14.90 19.51 8.70
CA ALA A 127 15.22 19.92 10.07
C ALA A 127 16.73 20.03 10.36
N SER A 128 17.57 19.39 9.54
CA SER A 128 19.03 19.36 9.73
C SER A 128 19.78 20.49 9.00
N GLY A 129 19.07 21.37 8.29
CA GLY A 129 19.65 22.43 7.45
C GLY A 129 19.68 23.84 8.08
N ASN A 130 19.34 23.99 9.36
CA ASN A 130 19.33 25.28 10.05
C ASN A 130 20.21 25.23 11.30
N LYS A 131 21.53 25.30 11.12
CA LYS A 131 22.50 25.68 12.14
C LYS A 131 23.77 26.23 11.51
#